data_AF-A0A498NZR1-F1
#
_entry.id   AF-A0A498NZR1-F1
#
_cell.length_a   1.000
_cell.length_b   1.000
_cell.length_c   1.000
_cell.angle_alpha   90.00
_cell.angle_beta   90.00
_cell.angle_gamma   90.00
#
_symmetry.space_group_name_H-M   'P 1'
#
loop_
_entity.id
_entity.type
_entity.pdbx_description
1 polymer ?
#
loop_
_entity_poly.entity_id
_entity_poly.type
_entity_poly.pdbx_seq_one_letter_code
_entity_poly.pdbx_strand_id
1 'polypeptide(L)'
;MIEVTSKSKNVKNLTELCKPENFLVAITACKAVSNFQPDLNTFKTPSLALKIGYSLKKACQLSLGQSLMAGDRDAEKKLKNFIKLIDSHWRTNISSQALNTLQQSKRNKGDTIPLTEDVVALQKHLKSVEQVSKDKLKENVNGPDWKILAETLLCQVILFNRRREGEASKLLLASYMNRNVKPPNEDVVKSLTKLERELCSELTRLEIRGKRGKKVPVLLTKDMVESMDVLNESRSKVGIDEANPYVFARVGALTHIRGSDCLRKFSKACGAKDPRSITSTKLRKQIATQIMNLKNNELDQLAKFLGHDIRVHREYYRLSENTIQLAKVSKLLLCLEKGSDCYKGKSLEELTFNTEETENDTIPNSRGLQEHKCQTTEEDASENEDEQHSTSVKTVKRKRNITESSE
;
A
#
# COMPACT_ATOMS: atom_id res chain seq x y z
N MET A 1 -23.91 15.84 2.07
CA MET A 1 -25.28 16.31 1.80
C MET A 1 -26.14 16.34 3.04
N ILE A 2 -26.24 15.25 3.83
CA ILE A 2 -26.97 15.23 5.11
C ILE A 2 -26.55 16.41 6.02
N GLU A 3 -25.25 16.60 6.21
CA GLU A 3 -24.71 17.70 7.03
C GLU A 3 -24.81 19.09 6.37
N VAL A 4 -25.03 19.13 5.05
CA VAL A 4 -25.22 20.40 4.31
C VAL A 4 -26.66 20.86 4.48
N THR A 5 -27.62 19.94 4.36
CA THR A 5 -29.05 20.20 4.53
C THR A 5 -29.42 20.57 5.98
N SER A 6 -28.65 20.10 6.98
CA SER A 6 -28.84 20.53 8.37
C SER A 6 -28.35 21.96 8.63
N LYS A 7 -27.34 22.43 7.90
CA LYS A 7 -26.76 23.78 8.04
C LYS A 7 -27.37 24.83 7.11
N SER A 8 -27.94 24.42 5.99
CA SER A 8 -28.63 25.32 5.06
C SER A 8 -29.85 24.65 4.46
N LYS A 9 -31.04 25.20 4.76
CA LYS A 9 -32.32 24.76 4.17
C LYS A 9 -32.43 25.05 2.67
N ASN A 10 -31.57 25.93 2.16
CA ASN A 10 -31.58 26.39 0.76
C ASN A 10 -30.76 25.50 -0.19
N VAL A 11 -30.06 24.48 0.34
CA VAL A 11 -29.24 23.56 -0.46
C VAL A 11 -29.77 22.15 -0.31
N LYS A 12 -30.55 21.69 -1.28
CA LYS A 12 -31.22 20.37 -1.28
C LYS A 12 -30.42 19.32 -2.05
N ASN A 13 -29.63 19.73 -3.02
CA ASN A 13 -28.90 18.83 -3.92
C ASN A 13 -27.44 19.29 -4.12
N LEU A 14 -26.64 18.41 -4.73
CA LEU A 14 -25.22 18.66 -4.97
C LEU A 14 -25.01 19.81 -5.96
N THR A 15 -25.89 19.98 -6.94
CA THR A 15 -25.80 21.05 -7.95
C THR A 15 -26.01 22.44 -7.34
N GLU A 16 -26.87 22.57 -6.34
CA GLU A 16 -27.03 23.79 -5.53
C GLU A 16 -25.84 24.05 -4.62
N LEU A 17 -25.23 23.00 -4.06
CA LEU A 17 -24.02 23.14 -3.24
C LEU A 17 -22.83 23.63 -4.06
N CYS A 18 -22.73 23.20 -5.32
CA CYS A 18 -21.66 23.57 -6.27
C CYS A 18 -21.79 25.01 -6.82
N LYS A 19 -22.50 25.89 -6.10
CA LYS A 19 -22.57 27.33 -6.39
C LYS A 19 -21.58 28.10 -5.50
N PRO A 20 -20.89 29.13 -6.02
CA PRO A 20 -19.92 29.92 -5.25
C PRO A 20 -20.48 30.47 -3.93
N GLU A 21 -21.77 30.86 -3.92
CA GLU A 21 -22.43 31.40 -2.72
C GLU A 21 -22.46 30.38 -1.55
N ASN A 22 -22.48 29.08 -1.86
CA ASN A 22 -22.60 28.00 -0.87
C ASN A 22 -21.24 27.40 -0.47
N PHE A 23 -20.13 27.99 -0.91
CA PHE A 23 -18.80 27.44 -0.65
C PHE A 23 -18.46 27.37 0.86
N LEU A 24 -18.88 28.36 1.65
CA LEU A 24 -18.70 28.33 3.11
C LEU A 24 -19.53 27.22 3.78
N VAL A 25 -20.73 26.94 3.25
CA VAL A 25 -21.56 25.82 3.71
C VAL A 25 -20.86 24.49 3.43
N ALA A 26 -20.20 24.37 2.27
CA ALA A 26 -19.40 23.19 1.94
C ALA A 26 -18.22 22.98 2.90
N ILE A 27 -17.50 24.06 3.27
CA ILE A 27 -16.39 23.99 4.22
C ILE A 27 -16.86 23.58 5.62
N THR A 28 -17.90 24.25 6.13
CA THR A 28 -18.43 23.99 7.48
C THR A 28 -19.01 22.58 7.59
N ALA A 29 -19.74 22.12 6.57
CA ALA A 29 -20.23 20.75 6.51
C ALA A 29 -19.08 19.73 6.43
N CYS A 30 -18.03 20.01 5.64
CA CYS A 30 -16.85 19.15 5.60
C CYS A 30 -16.20 19.02 6.97
N LYS A 31 -15.98 20.15 7.67
CA LYS A 31 -15.37 20.16 9.01
C LYS A 31 -16.19 19.38 10.03
N ALA A 32 -17.52 19.49 9.98
CA ALA A 32 -18.41 18.73 10.85
C ALA A 32 -18.32 17.21 10.56
N VAL A 33 -18.43 16.80 9.30
CA VAL A 33 -18.36 15.39 8.90
C VAL A 33 -17.01 14.75 9.23
N SER A 34 -15.91 15.48 9.09
CA SER A 34 -14.58 14.97 9.43
C SER A 34 -14.19 15.13 10.90
N ASN A 35 -15.12 15.56 11.76
CA ASN A 35 -14.92 15.81 13.19
C ASN A 35 -13.70 16.70 13.46
N PHE A 36 -13.75 17.92 12.92
CA PHE A 36 -12.75 18.95 13.16
C PHE A 36 -12.81 19.45 14.61
N GLN A 37 -11.66 19.50 15.28
CA GLN A 37 -11.50 20.05 16.62
C GLN A 37 -10.88 21.45 16.52
N PRO A 38 -11.64 22.52 16.78
CA PRO A 38 -11.14 23.89 16.65
C PRO A 38 -9.95 24.20 17.57
N ASP A 39 -9.97 23.67 18.80
CA ASP A 39 -8.97 23.96 19.84
C ASP A 39 -7.58 23.46 19.47
N LEU A 40 -7.52 22.29 18.81
CA LEU A 40 -6.27 21.64 18.42
C LEU A 40 -5.94 21.89 16.94
N ASN A 41 -6.85 22.49 16.17
CA ASN A 41 -6.75 22.66 14.73
C ASN A 41 -6.50 21.33 13.98
N THR A 42 -7.11 20.24 14.46
CA THR A 42 -6.92 18.88 13.96
C THR A 42 -8.23 18.23 13.55
N PHE A 43 -8.13 17.20 12.73
CA PHE A 43 -9.27 16.37 12.33
C PHE A 43 -9.18 14.98 12.95
N LYS A 44 -10.29 14.42 13.44
CA LYS A 44 -10.34 13.00 13.83
C LYS A 44 -10.26 12.07 12.62
N THR A 45 -10.86 12.47 11.49
CA THR A 45 -10.85 11.70 10.22
C THR A 45 -10.32 12.56 9.06
N PRO A 46 -9.01 12.90 9.05
CA PRO A 46 -8.44 13.80 8.06
C PRO A 46 -8.51 13.26 6.62
N SER A 47 -8.39 11.94 6.42
CA SER A 47 -8.52 11.32 5.09
C SER A 47 -9.90 11.54 4.47
N LEU A 48 -10.96 11.58 5.30
CA LEU A 48 -12.32 11.87 4.83
C LEU A 48 -12.44 13.33 4.35
N ALA A 49 -11.86 14.28 5.09
CA ALA A 49 -11.86 15.70 4.71
C ALA A 49 -11.20 15.95 3.34
N LEU A 50 -10.09 15.26 3.06
CA LEU A 50 -9.41 15.31 1.76
C LEU A 50 -10.27 14.69 0.64
N LYS A 51 -10.87 13.52 0.90
CA LYS A 51 -11.73 12.81 -0.07
C LYS A 51 -12.98 13.62 -0.43
N ILE A 52 -13.57 14.35 0.53
CA ILE A 52 -14.72 15.21 0.29
C ILE A 52 -14.36 16.32 -0.72
N GLY A 53 -13.23 17.00 -0.52
CA GLY A 53 -12.77 18.05 -1.44
C GLY A 53 -12.53 17.53 -2.87
N TYR A 54 -11.87 16.38 -2.99
CA TYR A 54 -11.65 15.73 -4.29
C TYR A 54 -12.97 15.35 -4.97
N SER A 55 -13.88 14.71 -4.22
CA SER A 55 -15.17 14.24 -4.74
C SER A 55 -16.03 15.42 -5.18
N LEU A 56 -16.03 16.52 -4.41
CA LEU A 56 -16.74 17.74 -4.74
C LEU A 56 -16.20 18.40 -6.02
N LYS A 57 -14.87 18.47 -6.17
CA LYS A 57 -14.22 18.95 -7.40
C LYS A 57 -14.61 18.10 -8.61
N LYS A 58 -14.57 16.77 -8.48
CA LYS A 58 -14.98 15.84 -9.54
C LYS A 58 -16.44 16.01 -9.92
N ALA A 59 -17.34 16.14 -8.94
CA ALA A 59 -18.75 16.42 -9.20
C ALA A 59 -18.95 17.72 -9.99
N CYS A 60 -18.25 18.80 -9.60
CA CYS A 60 -18.30 20.07 -10.33
C CYS A 60 -17.80 19.93 -11.77
N GLN A 61 -16.73 19.16 -12.00
CA GLN A 61 -16.18 18.92 -13.34
C GLN A 61 -17.16 18.13 -14.23
N LEU A 62 -17.84 17.14 -13.66
CA LEU A 62 -18.87 16.37 -14.38
C LEU A 62 -20.07 17.25 -14.75
N SER A 63 -20.59 18.04 -13.79
CA SER A 63 -21.67 18.98 -14.06
C SER A 63 -21.26 20.07 -15.05
N LEU A 64 -20.00 20.51 -15.02
CA LEU A 64 -19.48 21.49 -15.99
C LEU A 64 -19.50 20.90 -17.42
N GLY A 65 -19.13 19.63 -17.58
CA GLY A 65 -19.25 18.93 -18.86
C GLY A 65 -20.69 18.88 -19.36
N GLN A 66 -21.65 18.60 -18.48
CA GLN A 66 -23.07 18.59 -18.81
C GLN A 66 -23.58 19.99 -19.22
N SER A 67 -23.22 21.04 -18.48
CA SER A 67 -23.60 22.41 -18.81
C SER A 67 -23.02 22.88 -20.15
N LEU A 68 -21.78 22.48 -20.47
CA LEU A 68 -21.16 22.77 -21.77
C LEU A 68 -21.89 22.08 -22.93
N MET A 69 -22.31 20.82 -22.75
CA MET A 69 -23.10 20.10 -23.75
C MET A 69 -24.50 20.70 -23.93
N ALA A 70 -25.10 21.23 -22.86
CA ALA A 70 -26.43 21.84 -22.89
C ALA A 70 -26.42 23.33 -23.30
N GLY A 71 -25.26 23.97 -23.44
CA GLY A 71 -25.15 25.40 -23.76
C GLY A 71 -25.52 26.37 -22.63
N ASP A 72 -25.60 25.90 -21.38
CA ASP A 72 -25.95 26.73 -20.22
C ASP A 72 -24.72 27.51 -19.71
N ARG A 73 -24.61 28.77 -20.16
CA ARG A 73 -23.51 29.68 -19.83
C ARG A 73 -23.50 30.12 -18.36
N ASP A 74 -24.66 30.19 -17.71
CA ASP A 74 -24.76 30.65 -16.33
C ASP A 74 -24.30 29.57 -15.35
N ALA A 75 -24.74 28.32 -15.57
CA ALA A 75 -24.26 27.17 -14.82
C ALA A 75 -22.75 26.96 -15.04
N GLU A 76 -22.28 27.09 -16.28
CA GLU A 76 -20.87 26.98 -16.62
C GLU A 76 -20.01 27.98 -15.82
N LYS A 77 -20.41 29.26 -15.78
CA LYS A 77 -19.70 30.31 -15.04
C LYS A 77 -19.66 30.03 -13.54
N LYS A 78 -20.79 29.63 -12.95
CA LYS A 78 -20.90 29.30 -11.52
C LYS A 78 -20.01 28.12 -11.15
N LEU A 79 -20.01 27.05 -11.94
CA LEU A 79 -19.19 25.86 -11.71
C LEU A 79 -17.69 26.15 -11.86
N LYS A 80 -17.29 26.92 -12.89
CA LYS A 80 -15.89 27.37 -13.05
C LYS A 80 -15.41 28.18 -11.86
N ASN A 81 -16.24 29.09 -11.34
CA ASN A 81 -15.91 29.88 -10.16
C ASN A 81 -15.80 29.01 -8.90
N PHE A 82 -16.69 28.03 -8.73
CA PHE A 82 -16.63 27.11 -7.60
C PHE A 82 -15.37 26.23 -7.63
N ILE A 83 -14.99 25.72 -8.81
CA ILE A 83 -13.73 24.95 -8.97
C ILE A 83 -12.52 25.82 -8.60
N LYS A 84 -12.50 27.10 -9.02
CA LYS A 84 -11.45 28.05 -8.61
C LYS A 84 -11.39 28.23 -7.10
N LEU A 85 -12.55 28.36 -6.43
CA LEU A 85 -12.62 28.45 -4.97
C LEU A 85 -12.09 27.18 -4.28
N ILE A 86 -12.37 25.99 -4.83
CA ILE A 86 -11.78 24.75 -4.33
C ILE A 86 -10.25 24.82 -4.43
N ASP A 87 -9.74 25.19 -5.60
CA ASP A 87 -8.29 25.19 -5.85
C ASP A 87 -7.53 26.24 -5.02
N SER A 88 -8.13 27.40 -4.74
CA SER A 88 -7.51 28.46 -3.94
C SER A 88 -7.75 28.32 -2.43
N HIS A 89 -8.99 28.08 -1.99
CA HIS A 89 -9.38 28.19 -0.58
C HIS A 89 -9.58 26.84 0.11
N TRP A 90 -9.90 25.76 -0.60
CA TRP A 90 -10.06 24.45 0.06
C TRP A 90 -8.72 23.96 0.63
N ARG A 91 -7.63 24.22 -0.10
CA ARG A 91 -6.28 23.84 0.32
C ARG A 91 -5.90 24.45 1.66
N THR A 92 -6.19 25.72 1.87
CA THR A 92 -5.82 26.46 3.09
C THR A 92 -6.77 26.16 4.26
N ASN A 93 -8.06 25.98 3.98
CA ASN A 93 -9.07 25.80 5.02
C ASN A 93 -9.21 24.36 5.52
N ILE A 94 -8.87 23.38 4.69
CA ILE A 94 -9.10 21.95 4.98
C ILE A 94 -7.84 21.13 4.69
N SER A 95 -7.34 21.16 3.45
CA SER A 95 -6.33 20.18 3.04
C SER A 95 -5.00 20.31 3.79
N SER A 96 -4.51 21.52 4.03
CA SER A 96 -3.26 21.76 4.77
C SER A 96 -3.33 21.21 6.19
N GLN A 97 -4.40 21.53 6.91
CA GLN A 97 -4.65 21.08 8.28
C GLN A 97 -4.84 19.57 8.34
N ALA A 98 -5.63 18.99 7.42
CA ALA A 98 -5.84 17.55 7.34
C ALA A 98 -4.53 16.79 7.04
N LEU A 99 -3.69 17.31 6.14
CA LEU A 99 -2.38 16.72 5.84
C LEU A 99 -1.43 16.81 7.04
N ASN A 100 -1.42 17.94 7.75
CA ASN A 100 -0.62 18.09 8.97
C ASN A 100 -1.07 17.12 10.06
N THR A 101 -2.39 16.97 10.28
CA THR A 101 -2.91 15.99 11.25
C THR A 101 -2.49 14.56 10.86
N LEU A 102 -2.56 14.21 9.57
CA LEU A 102 -2.07 12.91 9.08
C LEU A 102 -0.58 12.73 9.37
N GLN A 103 0.24 13.73 9.05
CA GLN A 103 1.69 13.66 9.28
C GLN A 103 2.03 13.56 10.78
N GLN A 104 1.35 14.32 11.64
CA GLN A 104 1.53 14.23 13.09
C GLN A 104 1.13 12.87 13.64
N SER A 105 -0.01 12.32 13.20
CA SER A 105 -0.45 10.98 13.61
C SER A 105 0.52 9.88 13.16
N LYS A 106 1.16 10.05 12.00
CA LYS A 106 2.19 9.14 11.47
C LYS A 106 3.53 9.29 12.20
N ARG A 107 3.84 10.47 12.75
CA ARG A 107 5.15 10.79 13.35
C ARG A 107 5.53 9.88 14.52
N ASN A 108 4.57 9.57 15.39
CA ASN A 108 4.80 8.76 16.59
C ASN A 108 4.29 7.31 16.45
N LYS A 109 3.64 6.98 15.34
CA LYS A 109 3.16 5.62 15.09
C LYS A 109 4.34 4.81 14.53
N GLY A 110 4.88 3.91 15.35
CA GLY A 110 5.91 2.97 14.89
C GLY A 110 5.43 2.19 13.67
N ASP A 111 6.30 2.04 12.67
CA ASP A 111 6.02 1.22 11.50
C ASP A 111 5.90 -0.25 11.96
N THR A 112 4.66 -0.74 12.04
CA THR A 112 4.38 -2.12 12.46
C THR A 112 4.72 -3.06 11.30
N ILE A 113 5.90 -3.68 11.37
CA ILE A 113 6.37 -4.70 10.43
C ILE A 113 6.09 -6.08 11.06
N PRO A 114 5.59 -7.06 10.29
CA PRO A 114 5.35 -8.39 10.80
C PRO A 114 6.65 -9.07 11.23
N LEU A 115 6.57 -9.79 12.35
CA LEU A 115 7.68 -10.59 12.85
C LEU A 115 8.00 -11.73 11.88
N THR A 116 9.28 -12.05 11.71
CA THR A 116 9.71 -13.18 10.88
C THR A 116 9.08 -14.48 11.37
N GLU A 117 9.02 -14.67 12.69
CA GLU A 117 8.40 -15.84 13.34
C GLU A 117 6.93 -16.01 12.94
N ASP A 118 6.15 -14.92 12.95
CA ASP A 118 4.73 -14.94 12.58
C ASP A 118 4.53 -15.30 11.10
N VAL A 119 5.43 -14.84 10.23
CA VAL A 119 5.40 -15.15 8.80
C VAL A 119 5.75 -16.61 8.53
N VAL A 120 6.73 -17.16 9.25
CA VAL A 120 7.08 -18.58 9.18
C VAL A 120 5.94 -19.45 9.72
N ALA A 121 5.33 -19.06 10.84
CA ALA A 121 4.16 -19.74 11.41
C ALA A 121 3.00 -19.77 10.41
N LEU A 122 2.70 -18.65 9.76
CA LEU A 122 1.71 -18.58 8.69
C LEU A 122 2.08 -19.49 7.51
N GLN A 123 3.33 -19.48 7.05
CA GLN A 123 3.77 -20.32 5.94
C GLN A 123 3.60 -21.82 6.26
N LYS A 124 3.99 -22.25 7.46
CA LYS A 124 3.83 -23.63 7.93
C LYS A 124 2.35 -24.02 8.01
N HIS A 125 1.52 -23.15 8.59
CA HIS A 125 0.08 -23.37 8.68
C HIS A 125 -0.56 -23.51 7.30
N LEU A 126 -0.25 -22.61 6.36
CA LEU A 126 -0.79 -22.67 4.99
C LEU A 126 -0.39 -23.97 4.27
N LYS A 127 0.87 -24.42 4.39
CA LYS A 127 1.30 -25.70 3.79
C LYS A 127 0.54 -26.90 4.35
N SER A 128 0.29 -26.90 5.67
CA SER A 128 -0.49 -27.98 6.30
C SER A 128 -1.94 -27.98 5.83
N VAL A 129 -2.58 -26.80 5.76
CA VAL A 129 -3.97 -26.67 5.29
C VAL A 129 -4.08 -27.02 3.80
N GLU A 130 -3.10 -26.64 2.99
CA GLU A 130 -3.04 -26.99 1.57
C GLU A 130 -3.06 -28.51 1.37
N GLN A 131 -2.19 -29.25 2.04
CA GLN A 131 -2.13 -30.71 1.89
C GLN A 131 -3.45 -31.37 2.31
N VAL A 132 -3.97 -31.01 3.48
CA VAL A 132 -5.25 -31.56 3.99
C VAL A 132 -6.41 -31.27 3.04
N SER A 133 -6.49 -30.04 2.51
CA SER A 133 -7.58 -29.66 1.59
C SER A 133 -7.40 -30.27 0.19
N LYS A 134 -6.16 -30.41 -0.29
CA LYS A 134 -5.82 -31.08 -1.55
C LYS A 134 -6.22 -32.56 -1.51
N ASP A 135 -5.89 -33.27 -0.42
CA ASP A 135 -6.20 -34.69 -0.27
C ASP A 135 -7.71 -34.92 -0.17
N LYS A 136 -8.42 -34.13 0.65
CA LYS A 136 -9.88 -34.19 0.74
C LYS A 136 -10.56 -33.93 -0.60
N LEU A 137 -10.06 -32.96 -1.36
CA LEU A 137 -10.63 -32.62 -2.67
C LEU A 137 -10.38 -33.71 -3.73
N LYS A 138 -9.28 -34.46 -3.62
CA LYS A 138 -8.99 -35.64 -4.45
C LYS A 138 -9.90 -36.81 -4.11
N GLU A 139 -10.22 -37.02 -2.84
CA GLU A 139 -11.14 -38.07 -2.38
C GLU A 139 -12.60 -37.77 -2.74
N ASN A 140 -13.07 -36.57 -2.41
CA ASN A 140 -14.44 -36.14 -2.69
C ASN A 140 -14.49 -34.65 -3.03
N VAL A 141 -14.93 -34.36 -4.26
CA VAL A 141 -15.01 -32.98 -4.74
C VAL A 141 -16.19 -32.27 -4.10
N ASN A 142 -15.89 -31.32 -3.20
CA ASN A 142 -16.90 -30.49 -2.55
C ASN A 142 -16.54 -29.00 -2.57
N GLY A 143 -17.55 -28.14 -2.49
CA GLY A 143 -17.35 -26.70 -2.55
C GLY A 143 -16.62 -26.06 -1.35
N PRO A 144 -16.88 -26.48 -0.10
CA PRO A 144 -16.16 -25.95 1.06
C PRO A 144 -14.64 -26.20 1.03
N ASP A 145 -14.20 -27.43 0.74
CA ASP A 145 -12.78 -27.80 0.68
C ASP A 145 -12.11 -27.16 -0.54
N TRP A 146 -12.80 -27.07 -1.68
CA TRP A 146 -12.33 -26.30 -2.84
C TRP A 146 -12.06 -24.84 -2.46
N LYS A 147 -13.00 -24.22 -1.73
CA LYS A 147 -12.84 -22.85 -1.26
C LYS A 147 -11.66 -22.70 -0.30
N ILE A 148 -11.48 -23.64 0.63
CA ILE A 148 -10.34 -23.62 1.57
C ILE A 148 -9.02 -23.73 0.79
N LEU A 149 -8.92 -24.65 -0.18
CA LEU A 149 -7.74 -24.81 -1.01
C LEU A 149 -7.47 -23.53 -1.82
N ALA A 150 -8.49 -22.94 -2.46
CA ALA A 150 -8.37 -21.69 -3.21
C ALA A 150 -7.91 -20.51 -2.33
N GLU A 151 -8.49 -20.35 -1.15
CA GLU A 151 -8.10 -19.30 -0.19
C GLU A 151 -6.66 -19.50 0.29
N THR A 152 -6.26 -20.75 0.55
CA THR A 152 -4.92 -21.13 1.03
C THR A 152 -3.86 -20.86 -0.03
N LEU A 153 -4.08 -21.34 -1.26
CA LEU A 153 -3.19 -21.12 -2.41
C LEU A 153 -3.05 -19.62 -2.71
N LEU A 154 -4.14 -18.86 -2.67
CA LEU A 154 -4.08 -17.40 -2.85
C LEU A 154 -3.17 -16.76 -1.80
N CYS A 155 -3.30 -17.13 -0.53
CA CYS A 155 -2.42 -16.65 0.52
C CYS A 155 -0.96 -17.04 0.30
N GLN A 156 -0.68 -18.28 -0.10
CA GLN A 156 0.67 -18.74 -0.37
C GLN A 156 1.32 -17.98 -1.53
N VAL A 157 0.59 -17.74 -2.63
CA VAL A 157 1.07 -16.94 -3.76
C VAL A 157 1.42 -15.52 -3.33
N ILE A 158 0.56 -14.90 -2.50
CA ILE A 158 0.80 -13.56 -1.95
C ILE A 158 2.02 -13.58 -1.01
N LEU A 159 2.14 -14.61 -0.17
CA LEU A 159 3.23 -14.77 0.80
C LEU A 159 4.58 -15.01 0.10
N PHE A 160 4.60 -15.79 -0.97
CA PHE A 160 5.83 -16.10 -1.70
C PHE A 160 6.33 -14.91 -2.53
N ASN A 161 5.43 -14.26 -3.27
CA ASN A 161 5.80 -13.16 -4.17
C ASN A 161 5.89 -11.80 -3.47
N ARG A 162 5.21 -11.64 -2.33
CA ARG A 162 5.09 -10.39 -1.53
C ARG A 162 4.66 -9.17 -2.34
N ARG A 163 3.95 -9.45 -3.43
CA ARG A 163 3.30 -8.48 -4.30
C ARG A 163 1.94 -8.05 -3.76
N ARG A 164 1.24 -7.17 -4.49
CA ARG A 164 -0.10 -6.69 -4.11
C ARG A 164 -1.08 -7.84 -4.17
N GLU A 165 -1.88 -8.02 -3.12
CA GLU A 165 -2.86 -9.09 -3.02
C GLU A 165 -3.88 -9.04 -4.16
N GLY A 166 -4.23 -7.83 -4.61
CA GLY A 166 -5.12 -7.63 -5.76
C GLY A 166 -4.55 -8.10 -7.10
N GLU A 167 -3.23 -8.21 -7.25
CA GLU A 167 -2.59 -8.77 -8.45
C GLU A 167 -2.76 -10.30 -8.48
N ALA A 168 -2.49 -10.97 -7.36
CA ALA A 168 -2.67 -12.43 -7.22
C ALA A 168 -4.16 -12.83 -7.26
N SER A 169 -5.03 -12.07 -6.59
CA SER A 169 -6.47 -12.35 -6.52
C SER A 169 -7.16 -12.27 -7.89
N LYS A 170 -6.63 -11.44 -8.80
CA LYS A 170 -7.17 -11.23 -10.15
C LYS A 170 -6.48 -12.10 -11.21
N LEU A 171 -5.75 -13.13 -10.80
CA LEU A 171 -5.12 -14.08 -11.73
C LEU A 171 -6.19 -14.73 -12.60
N LEU A 172 -6.03 -14.60 -13.92
CA LEU A 172 -6.94 -15.15 -14.92
C LEU A 172 -6.55 -16.59 -15.26
N LEU A 173 -7.54 -17.44 -15.50
CA LEU A 173 -7.35 -18.83 -15.91
C LEU A 173 -6.59 -18.89 -17.25
N ALA A 174 -6.95 -18.04 -18.21
CA ALA A 174 -6.23 -17.95 -19.48
C ALA A 174 -4.75 -17.59 -19.32
N SER A 175 -4.39 -16.74 -18.35
CA SER A 175 -2.99 -16.41 -18.07
C SER A 175 -2.25 -17.56 -17.39
N TYR A 176 -2.95 -18.34 -16.57
CA TYR A 176 -2.40 -19.52 -15.92
C TYR A 176 -2.16 -20.67 -16.92
N MET A 177 -3.10 -20.91 -17.83
CA MET A 177 -2.97 -21.93 -18.88
C MET A 177 -1.88 -21.56 -19.90
N ASN A 178 -1.75 -20.27 -20.23
CA ASN A 178 -0.68 -19.75 -21.09
C ASN A 178 0.63 -19.49 -20.33
N ARG A 179 0.89 -20.20 -19.22
CA ARG A 179 2.15 -20.09 -18.48
C ARG A 179 3.32 -20.29 -19.43
N ASN A 180 4.37 -19.47 -19.30
CA ASN A 180 5.50 -19.52 -20.21
C ASN A 180 6.18 -20.89 -20.14
N VAL A 181 5.93 -21.73 -21.14
CA VAL A 181 6.69 -22.95 -21.45
C VAL A 181 7.90 -22.62 -22.35
N LYS A 182 8.05 -21.36 -22.78
CA LYS A 182 9.18 -20.98 -23.63
C LYS A 182 10.49 -21.20 -22.85
N PRO A 183 11.38 -22.08 -23.34
CA PRO A 183 12.64 -22.31 -22.66
C PRO A 183 13.40 -20.98 -22.62
N PRO A 184 14.00 -20.63 -21.47
CA PRO A 184 14.87 -19.47 -21.40
C PRO A 184 15.99 -19.61 -22.42
N ASN A 185 16.41 -18.48 -23.02
CA ASN A 185 17.48 -18.48 -24.00
C ASN A 185 18.72 -19.19 -23.42
N GLU A 186 19.22 -20.21 -24.11
CA GLU A 186 20.32 -21.05 -23.62
C GLU A 186 21.55 -20.25 -23.24
N ASP A 187 21.85 -19.16 -23.96
CA ASP A 187 22.98 -18.29 -23.66
C ASP A 187 22.81 -17.53 -22.34
N VAL A 188 21.56 -17.16 -22.01
CA VAL A 188 21.23 -16.57 -20.71
C VAL A 188 21.36 -17.62 -19.62
N VAL A 189 20.88 -18.85 -19.85
CA VAL A 189 20.97 -19.96 -18.88
C VAL A 189 22.43 -20.32 -18.57
N LYS A 190 23.32 -20.27 -19.56
CA LYS A 190 24.77 -20.50 -19.39
C LYS A 190 25.45 -19.43 -18.52
N SER A 191 24.95 -18.19 -18.56
CA SER A 191 25.46 -17.08 -17.74
C SER A 191 25.03 -17.15 -16.26
N LEU A 192 24.03 -17.98 -15.94
CA LEU A 192 23.50 -18.15 -14.59
C LEU A 192 24.37 -19.09 -13.73
N THR A 193 24.44 -18.77 -12.44
CA THR A 193 25.02 -19.65 -11.43
C THR A 193 24.26 -20.97 -11.32
N LYS A 194 24.87 -21.98 -10.69
CA LYS A 194 24.23 -23.30 -10.51
C LYS A 194 22.89 -23.18 -9.76
N LEU A 195 22.87 -22.41 -8.68
CA LEU A 195 21.68 -22.17 -7.87
C LEU A 195 20.58 -21.45 -8.68
N GLU A 196 20.93 -20.43 -9.47
CA GLU A 196 19.96 -19.72 -10.30
C GLU A 196 19.35 -20.62 -11.38
N ARG A 197 20.14 -21.54 -11.96
CA ARG A 197 19.63 -22.53 -12.91
C ARG A 197 18.64 -23.49 -12.25
N GLU A 198 18.97 -24.00 -11.08
CA GLU A 198 18.06 -24.85 -10.29
C GLU A 198 16.77 -24.10 -9.97
N LEU A 199 16.86 -22.86 -9.48
CA LEU A 199 15.68 -22.03 -9.18
C LEU A 199 14.82 -21.74 -10.42
N CYS A 200 15.44 -21.48 -11.58
CA CYS A 200 14.69 -21.32 -12.84
C CYS A 200 13.98 -22.60 -13.28
N SER A 201 14.50 -23.77 -12.92
CA SER A 201 13.86 -25.06 -13.20
C SER A 201 12.77 -25.43 -12.19
N GLU A 202 12.91 -24.97 -10.95
CA GLU A 202 11.96 -25.24 -9.85
C GLU A 202 10.78 -24.26 -9.82
N LEU A 203 10.95 -23.04 -10.32
CA LEU A 203 9.94 -22.00 -10.26
C LEU A 203 9.28 -21.76 -11.63
N THR A 204 7.96 -21.81 -11.64
CA THR A 204 7.14 -21.44 -12.80
C THR A 204 6.87 -19.94 -12.79
N ARG A 205 7.19 -19.26 -13.89
CA ARG A 205 6.92 -17.83 -14.07
C ARG A 205 5.65 -17.58 -14.88
N LEU A 206 4.71 -16.86 -14.27
CA LEU A 206 3.48 -16.35 -14.89
C LEU A 206 3.63 -14.85 -15.21
N GLU A 207 3.05 -14.40 -16.32
CA GLU A 207 2.92 -12.97 -16.62
C GLU A 207 1.45 -12.56 -16.53
N ILE A 208 1.13 -11.72 -15.54
CA ILE A 208 -0.21 -11.19 -15.35
C ILE A 208 -0.29 -9.70 -15.72
N ARG A 209 -1.50 -9.22 -15.98
CA ARG A 209 -1.74 -7.81 -16.30
C ARG A 209 -1.83 -6.99 -15.02
N GLY A 210 -0.83 -6.14 -14.80
CA GLY A 210 -0.81 -5.13 -13.74
C GLY A 210 -1.55 -3.85 -14.11
N LYS A 211 -1.49 -2.86 -13.21
CA LYS A 211 -2.08 -1.52 -13.40
C LYS A 211 -1.55 -0.88 -14.69
N ARG A 212 -2.43 -0.22 -15.44
CA ARG A 212 -2.13 0.42 -16.75
C ARG A 212 -1.57 -0.55 -17.82
N GLY A 213 -1.86 -1.84 -17.72
CA GLY A 213 -1.46 -2.83 -18.72
C GLY A 213 0.00 -3.27 -18.65
N LYS A 214 0.74 -2.90 -17.60
CA LYS A 214 2.11 -3.38 -17.38
C LYS A 214 2.10 -4.90 -17.14
N LYS A 215 3.03 -5.62 -17.76
CA LYS A 215 3.26 -7.04 -17.45
C LYS A 215 3.89 -7.18 -16.08
N VAL A 216 3.36 -8.10 -15.28
CA VAL A 216 3.78 -8.35 -13.91
C VAL A 216 4.17 -9.83 -13.79
N PRO A 217 5.42 -10.15 -13.44
CA PRO A 217 5.81 -11.52 -13.18
C PRO A 217 5.26 -12.00 -11.82
N VAL A 218 4.76 -13.23 -11.77
CA VAL A 218 4.40 -13.97 -10.56
C VAL A 218 5.11 -15.32 -10.62
N LEU A 219 5.79 -15.69 -9.54
CA LEU A 219 6.50 -16.95 -9.40
C LEU A 219 5.65 -17.95 -8.60
N LEU A 220 5.61 -19.19 -9.06
CA LEU A 220 4.94 -20.30 -8.41
C LEU A 220 5.94 -21.44 -8.19
N THR A 221 5.83 -22.12 -7.05
CA THR A 221 6.56 -23.37 -6.79
C THR A 221 5.84 -24.54 -7.45
N LYS A 222 6.53 -25.67 -7.65
CA LYS A 222 5.92 -26.90 -8.17
C LYS A 222 4.70 -27.33 -7.38
N ASP A 223 4.81 -27.36 -6.05
CA ASP A 223 3.68 -27.69 -5.15
C ASP A 223 2.45 -26.82 -5.43
N MET A 224 2.63 -25.50 -5.56
CA MET A 224 1.54 -24.57 -5.85
C MET A 224 0.92 -24.84 -7.23
N VAL A 225 1.74 -25.17 -8.23
CA VAL A 225 1.25 -25.49 -9.57
C VAL A 225 0.40 -26.75 -9.54
N GLU A 226 0.87 -27.83 -8.92
CA GLU A 226 0.09 -29.07 -8.78
C GLU A 226 -1.23 -28.85 -8.06
N SER A 227 -1.22 -28.08 -6.96
CA SER A 227 -2.43 -27.79 -6.19
C SER A 227 -3.39 -26.88 -6.97
N MET A 228 -2.88 -25.96 -7.79
CA MET A 228 -3.69 -25.15 -8.70
C MET A 228 -4.27 -25.98 -9.86
N ASP A 229 -3.54 -26.97 -10.38
CA ASP A 229 -4.04 -27.87 -11.43
C ASP A 229 -5.23 -28.68 -10.87
N VAL A 230 -5.11 -29.27 -9.67
CA VAL A 230 -6.22 -29.94 -8.96
C VAL A 230 -7.42 -28.98 -8.74
N LEU A 231 -7.14 -27.73 -8.38
CA LEU A 231 -8.17 -26.71 -8.18
C LEU A 231 -8.93 -26.39 -9.49
N ASN A 232 -8.22 -26.37 -10.61
CA ASN A 232 -8.81 -26.09 -11.93
C ASN A 232 -9.62 -27.27 -12.46
N GLU A 233 -9.16 -28.51 -12.27
CA GLU A 233 -9.89 -29.73 -12.68
C GLU A 233 -11.21 -29.92 -11.92
N SER A 234 -11.24 -29.55 -10.64
CA SER A 234 -12.42 -29.65 -9.78
C SER A 234 -13.42 -28.49 -9.95
N ARG A 235 -13.08 -27.47 -10.75
CA ARG A 235 -13.86 -26.22 -10.90
C ARG A 235 -15.30 -26.47 -11.37
N SER A 236 -15.50 -27.25 -12.42
CA SER A 236 -16.83 -27.51 -12.99
C SER A 236 -17.72 -28.33 -12.05
N LYS A 237 -17.13 -29.19 -11.22
CA LYS A 237 -17.85 -30.06 -10.27
C LYS A 237 -18.37 -29.30 -9.05
N VAL A 238 -17.76 -28.17 -8.71
CA VAL A 238 -18.08 -27.35 -7.53
C VAL A 238 -19.17 -26.30 -7.83
N GLY A 239 -19.66 -26.22 -9.07
CA GLY A 239 -20.68 -25.25 -9.47
C GLY A 239 -20.12 -23.83 -9.64
N ILE A 240 -18.85 -23.72 -10.06
CA ILE A 240 -18.28 -22.43 -10.48
C ILE A 240 -18.69 -22.19 -11.93
N ASP A 241 -19.28 -21.03 -12.17
CA ASP A 241 -19.70 -20.58 -13.50
C ASP A 241 -18.51 -20.53 -14.47
N GLU A 242 -18.67 -21.11 -15.66
CA GLU A 242 -17.69 -21.10 -16.73
C GLU A 242 -17.37 -19.68 -17.22
N ALA A 243 -18.31 -18.75 -17.07
CA ALA A 243 -18.11 -17.34 -17.39
C ALA A 243 -17.15 -16.63 -16.41
N ASN A 244 -16.83 -17.21 -15.25
CA ASN A 244 -15.88 -16.62 -14.32
C ASN A 244 -14.43 -16.85 -14.82
N PRO A 245 -13.66 -15.80 -15.16
CA PRO A 245 -12.33 -15.96 -15.75
C PRO A 245 -11.21 -16.11 -14.72
N TYR A 246 -11.49 -16.01 -13.41
CA TYR A 246 -10.47 -16.00 -12.37
C TYR A 246 -10.09 -17.41 -11.90
N VAL A 247 -8.81 -17.68 -11.68
CA VAL A 247 -8.35 -18.93 -11.04
C VAL A 247 -8.97 -19.05 -9.65
N PHE A 248 -8.83 -18.02 -8.83
CA PHE A 248 -9.43 -17.93 -7.49
C PHE A 248 -10.86 -17.37 -7.55
N ALA A 249 -11.75 -18.11 -8.20
CA ALA A 249 -13.16 -17.76 -8.34
C ALA A 249 -13.94 -17.93 -7.03
N ARG A 250 -15.03 -17.17 -6.89
CA ARG A 250 -16.01 -17.37 -5.82
C ARG A 250 -17.13 -18.28 -6.30
N VAL A 251 -17.47 -19.29 -5.51
CA VAL A 251 -18.61 -20.18 -5.79
C VAL A 251 -19.90 -19.34 -5.85
N GLY A 252 -20.69 -19.51 -6.91
CA GLY A 252 -21.95 -18.78 -7.13
C GLY A 252 -21.83 -17.30 -7.51
N ALA A 253 -20.64 -16.80 -7.86
CA ALA A 253 -20.47 -15.42 -8.32
C ALA A 253 -19.39 -15.28 -9.40
N LEU A 254 -19.57 -14.32 -10.32
CA LEU A 254 -18.58 -13.95 -11.35
C LEU A 254 -17.42 -13.09 -10.80
N THR A 255 -17.09 -13.25 -9.52
CA THR A 255 -16.08 -12.44 -8.82
C THR A 255 -14.96 -13.33 -8.29
N HIS A 256 -13.86 -12.70 -7.87
CA HIS A 256 -12.72 -13.37 -7.28
C HIS A 256 -12.76 -13.35 -5.74
N ILE A 257 -12.00 -14.25 -5.14
CA ILE A 257 -11.71 -14.27 -3.71
C ILE A 257 -10.79 -13.09 -3.36
N ARG A 258 -11.05 -12.42 -2.24
CA ARG A 258 -10.25 -11.27 -1.78
C ARG A 258 -9.07 -11.75 -0.94
N GLY A 259 -7.85 -11.58 -1.44
CA GLY A 259 -6.63 -12.00 -0.72
C GLY A 259 -6.45 -11.35 0.65
N SER A 260 -6.93 -10.12 0.86
CA SER A 260 -6.90 -9.43 2.17
C SER A 260 -7.71 -10.18 3.24
N ASP A 261 -8.85 -10.74 2.85
CA ASP A 261 -9.75 -11.45 3.77
C ASP A 261 -9.17 -12.83 4.11
N CYS A 262 -8.56 -13.50 3.13
CA CYS A 262 -7.85 -14.76 3.34
C CYS A 262 -6.66 -14.57 4.29
N LEU A 263 -5.81 -13.55 4.06
CA LEU A 263 -4.66 -13.29 4.93
C LEU A 263 -5.10 -13.03 6.38
N ARG A 264 -6.16 -12.24 6.58
CA ARG A 264 -6.71 -11.96 7.90
C ARG A 264 -7.31 -13.19 8.58
N LYS A 265 -7.90 -14.11 7.80
CA LYS A 265 -8.43 -15.38 8.30
C LYS A 265 -7.29 -16.28 8.78
N PHE A 266 -6.29 -16.52 7.93
CA PHE A 266 -5.20 -17.45 8.26
C PHE A 266 -4.20 -16.87 9.27
N SER A 267 -4.01 -15.54 9.33
CA SER A 267 -3.14 -14.93 10.35
C SER A 267 -3.67 -15.15 11.77
N LYS A 268 -4.99 -15.21 11.94
CA LYS A 268 -5.62 -15.55 13.23
C LYS A 268 -5.51 -17.04 13.54
N ALA A 269 -5.56 -17.90 12.53
CA ALA A 269 -5.53 -19.36 12.69
C ALA A 269 -4.11 -19.92 12.89
N CYS A 270 -3.07 -19.22 12.43
CA CYS A 270 -1.69 -19.73 12.47
C CYS A 270 -0.98 -19.53 13.82
N GLY A 271 -1.63 -18.92 14.82
CA GLY A 271 -1.02 -18.66 16.14
C GLY A 271 0.05 -17.55 16.13
N ALA A 272 -0.02 -16.60 15.20
CA ALA A 272 0.89 -15.45 15.17
C ALA A 272 0.74 -14.58 16.43
N LYS A 273 1.85 -14.00 16.90
CA LYS A 273 1.89 -13.07 18.04
C LYS A 273 1.15 -11.78 17.74
N ASP A 274 1.32 -11.23 16.54
CA ASP A 274 0.51 -10.09 16.06
C ASP A 274 -0.13 -10.37 14.69
N PRO A 275 -1.31 -11.01 14.65
CA PRO A 275 -2.05 -11.29 13.42
C PRO A 275 -2.41 -10.04 12.60
N ARG A 276 -2.47 -8.85 13.23
CA ARG A 276 -2.82 -7.58 12.56
C ARG A 276 -1.63 -6.98 11.80
N SER A 277 -0.41 -7.45 12.09
CA SER A 277 0.78 -7.09 11.32
C SER A 277 0.86 -7.81 9.98
N ILE A 278 0.16 -8.93 9.81
CA ILE A 278 0.22 -9.77 8.61
C ILE A 278 -0.78 -9.27 7.55
N THR A 279 -0.40 -8.21 6.85
CA THR A 279 -1.14 -7.69 5.68
C THR A 279 -0.23 -7.64 4.46
N SER A 280 -0.79 -7.69 3.25
CA SER A 280 0.02 -7.65 2.01
C SER A 280 0.94 -6.42 1.94
N THR A 281 0.47 -5.25 2.41
CA THR A 281 1.26 -4.03 2.45
C THR A 281 2.41 -4.12 3.45
N LYS A 282 2.17 -4.64 4.67
CA LYS A 282 3.20 -4.79 5.70
C LYS A 282 4.19 -5.91 5.38
N LEU A 283 3.75 -7.02 4.79
CA LEU A 283 4.60 -8.10 4.28
C LEU A 283 5.56 -7.60 3.18
N ARG A 284 5.11 -6.67 2.34
CA ARG A 284 5.98 -6.03 1.34
C ARG A 284 6.97 -5.06 1.97
N LYS A 285 6.56 -4.33 3.03
CA LYS A 285 7.48 -3.51 3.84
C LYS A 285 8.54 -4.37 4.54
N GLN A 286 8.18 -5.54 5.06
CA GLN A 286 9.11 -6.44 5.75
C GLN A 286 10.29 -6.85 4.88
N ILE A 287 10.08 -7.15 3.59
CA ILE A 287 11.18 -7.42 2.66
C ILE A 287 12.14 -6.25 2.61
N ALA A 288 11.63 -5.03 2.55
CA ALA A 288 12.46 -3.84 2.48
C ALA A 288 13.36 -3.68 3.72
N THR A 289 12.85 -4.04 4.89
CA THR A 289 13.59 -3.97 6.15
C THR A 289 14.59 -5.10 6.33
N GLN A 290 14.32 -6.31 5.82
CA GLN A 290 15.23 -7.45 5.97
C GLN A 290 16.38 -7.42 4.96
N ILE A 291 16.18 -6.78 3.82
CA ILE A 291 17.17 -6.69 2.74
C ILE A 291 18.00 -5.41 2.95
N MET A 292 18.81 -5.42 4.00
CA MET A 292 19.63 -4.26 4.39
C MET A 292 20.95 -4.13 3.61
N ASN A 293 21.38 -5.18 2.90
CA ASN A 293 22.74 -5.28 2.34
C ASN A 293 22.79 -5.44 0.81
N LEU A 294 21.69 -5.27 0.08
CA LEU A 294 21.73 -5.31 -1.39
C LEU A 294 22.33 -4.03 -1.95
N LYS A 295 23.07 -4.17 -3.05
CA LYS A 295 23.56 -3.03 -3.83
C LYS A 295 22.41 -2.29 -4.49
N ASN A 296 22.61 -1.02 -4.83
CA ASN A 296 21.57 -0.17 -5.45
C ASN A 296 20.94 -0.78 -6.72
N ASN A 297 21.73 -1.49 -7.54
CA ASN A 297 21.24 -2.17 -8.74
C ASN A 297 20.35 -3.38 -8.44
N GLU A 298 20.70 -4.16 -7.41
CA GLU A 298 19.92 -5.32 -6.96
C GLU A 298 18.61 -4.86 -6.31
N LEU A 299 18.66 -3.77 -5.52
CA LEU A 299 17.48 -3.10 -4.98
C LEU A 299 16.53 -2.63 -6.09
N ASP A 300 17.05 -2.03 -7.18
CA ASP A 300 16.22 -1.61 -8.31
C ASP A 300 15.55 -2.78 -9.03
N GLN A 301 16.22 -3.93 -9.14
CA GLN A 301 15.64 -5.15 -9.71
C GLN A 301 14.51 -5.69 -8.83
N LEU A 302 14.73 -5.77 -7.51
CA LEU A 302 13.71 -6.17 -6.54
C LEU A 302 12.52 -5.20 -6.52
N ALA A 303 12.76 -3.89 -6.59
CA ALA A 303 11.71 -2.87 -6.64
C ALA A 303 10.77 -3.07 -7.83
N LYS A 304 11.35 -3.33 -9.02
CA LYS A 304 10.61 -3.62 -10.24
C LYS A 304 9.79 -4.91 -10.07
N PHE A 305 10.37 -5.92 -9.43
CA PHE A 305 9.67 -7.18 -9.12
C PHE A 305 8.52 -6.99 -8.11
N LEU A 306 8.63 -6.12 -7.12
CA LEU A 306 7.56 -5.84 -6.15
C LEU A 306 6.53 -4.81 -6.66
N GLY A 307 6.81 -4.15 -7.78
CA GLY A 307 5.92 -3.18 -8.42
C GLY A 307 5.86 -1.83 -7.71
N HIS A 308 6.98 -1.37 -7.14
CA HIS A 308 7.11 -0.04 -6.51
C HIS A 308 7.54 1.04 -7.52
N ASP A 309 7.18 2.31 -7.24
CA ASP A 309 7.87 3.47 -7.81
C ASP A 309 9.20 3.64 -7.06
N ILE A 310 10.30 3.82 -7.81
CA ILE A 310 11.68 3.94 -7.31
C ILE A 310 11.83 5.07 -6.27
N ARG A 311 10.97 6.10 -6.30
CA ARG A 311 11.03 7.21 -5.32
C ARG A 311 10.43 6.86 -3.97
N VAL A 312 9.26 6.21 -3.98
CA VAL A 312 8.61 5.67 -2.78
C VAL A 312 9.50 4.60 -2.14
N HIS A 313 10.29 3.91 -2.96
CA HIS A 313 11.25 2.89 -2.56
C HIS A 313 12.41 3.42 -1.70
N ARG A 314 13.01 4.57 -2.00
CA ARG A 314 14.17 5.05 -1.20
C ARG A 314 13.81 5.39 0.24
N GLU A 315 12.59 5.83 0.49
CA GLU A 315 12.15 6.23 1.83
C GLU A 315 11.88 5.02 2.74
N TYR A 316 11.30 3.93 2.19
CA TYR A 316 10.99 2.73 2.97
C TYR A 316 12.21 1.87 3.32
N TYR A 317 13.22 1.80 2.46
CA TYR A 317 14.44 1.02 2.74
C TYR A 317 15.41 1.76 3.67
N ARG A 318 15.31 3.10 3.77
CA ARG A 318 16.10 3.92 4.70
C ARG A 318 15.70 3.76 6.17
N LEU A 319 14.57 3.12 6.48
CA LEU A 319 14.14 2.91 7.86
C LEU A 319 15.16 2.10 8.69
N SER A 320 15.76 1.07 8.10
CA SER A 320 16.85 0.32 8.75
C SER A 320 18.16 1.11 8.78
N GLU A 321 18.46 1.88 7.73
CA GLU A 321 19.58 2.82 7.74
C GLU A 321 19.45 3.84 8.88
N ASN A 322 18.23 4.32 9.19
CA ASN A 322 18.01 5.27 10.28
C ASN A 322 18.37 4.68 11.65
N THR A 323 18.11 3.40 11.91
CA THR A 323 18.50 2.76 13.17
C THR A 323 20.02 2.61 13.28
N ILE A 324 20.68 2.24 12.17
CA ILE A 324 22.14 2.14 12.12
C ILE A 324 22.78 3.54 12.26
N GLN A 325 22.24 4.54 11.57
CA GLN A 325 22.65 5.93 11.67
C GLN A 325 22.41 6.47 13.08
N LEU A 326 21.26 6.18 13.70
CA LEU A 326 20.99 6.54 15.07
C LEU A 326 22.02 5.92 16.00
N ALA A 327 22.31 4.62 15.90
CA ALA A 327 23.35 3.99 16.71
C ALA A 327 24.71 4.64 16.50
N LYS A 328 25.11 4.90 15.26
CA LYS A 328 26.36 5.59 14.89
C LYS A 328 26.45 7.02 15.43
N VAL A 329 25.34 7.77 15.36
CA VAL A 329 25.25 9.16 15.82
C VAL A 329 25.16 9.20 17.35
N SER A 330 24.37 8.34 17.99
CA SER A 330 24.31 8.19 19.45
C SER A 330 25.68 7.83 20.02
N LYS A 331 26.39 6.92 19.37
CA LYS A 331 27.78 6.57 19.68
C LYS A 331 28.70 7.80 19.62
N LEU A 332 28.57 8.63 18.59
CA LEU A 332 29.34 9.88 18.48
C LEU A 332 28.95 10.91 19.56
N LEU A 333 27.65 11.09 19.81
CA LEU A 333 27.13 12.06 20.79
C LEU A 333 27.55 11.69 22.22
N LEU A 334 27.49 10.41 22.60
CA LEU A 334 27.97 9.92 23.89
C LEU A 334 29.49 10.06 24.05
N CYS A 335 30.26 9.88 22.97
CA CYS A 335 31.70 10.16 22.98
C CYS A 335 32.00 11.64 23.23
N LEU A 336 31.23 12.55 22.63
CA LEU A 336 31.41 14.00 22.83
C LEU A 336 31.10 14.43 24.26
N GLU A 337 30.10 13.82 24.90
CA GLU A 337 29.73 14.08 26.29
C GLU A 337 30.82 13.63 27.30
N LYS A 338 31.53 12.54 27.00
CA LYS A 338 32.60 12.00 27.86
C LYS A 338 33.96 12.70 27.71
N GLY A 339 34.08 13.70 26.84
CA GLY A 339 35.29 14.50 26.69
C GLY A 339 36.20 14.09 25.53
N SER A 340 36.99 15.06 25.08
CA SER A 340 37.44 15.20 23.70
C SER A 340 38.76 14.49 23.32
N ASP A 341 39.36 13.74 24.23
CA ASP A 341 40.65 13.10 23.97
C ASP A 341 40.54 11.69 23.38
N CYS A 342 39.32 11.14 23.30
CA CYS A 342 39.07 9.80 22.79
C CYS A 342 38.96 9.71 21.24
N TYR A 343 38.87 10.85 20.53
CA TYR A 343 38.45 10.89 19.12
C TYR A 343 39.51 11.27 18.09
N LYS A 344 40.72 11.70 18.47
CA LYS A 344 41.73 12.12 17.48
C LYS A 344 42.24 10.90 16.69
N GLY A 345 41.74 10.73 15.47
CA GLY A 345 42.25 9.78 14.49
C GLY A 345 41.65 8.37 14.50
N LYS A 346 40.56 8.11 15.25
CA LYS A 346 39.89 6.79 15.29
C LYS A 346 38.67 6.74 14.37
N SER A 347 38.43 5.57 13.76
CA SER A 347 37.23 5.35 12.94
C SER A 347 35.98 5.16 13.81
N LEU A 348 34.79 5.42 13.25
CA LEU A 348 33.52 5.31 13.98
C LEU A 348 33.20 3.86 14.40
N GLU A 349 33.81 2.88 13.74
CA GLU A 349 33.73 1.46 14.09
C GLU A 349 34.59 1.10 15.31
N GLU A 350 35.72 1.79 15.54
CA GLU A 350 36.70 1.50 16.59
C GLU A 350 36.37 2.03 17.99
N LEU A 351 35.35 2.89 18.15
CA LEU A 351 35.01 3.40 19.49
C LEU A 351 34.27 2.30 20.28
N THR A 352 34.89 1.74 21.31
CA THR A 352 34.26 0.77 22.22
C THR A 352 33.68 1.49 23.43
N PHE A 353 32.43 1.20 23.77
CA PHE A 353 31.80 1.67 25.00
C PHE A 353 31.74 0.51 25.99
N ASN A 354 32.51 0.58 27.07
CA ASN A 354 32.26 -0.27 28.23
C ASN A 354 31.01 0.29 28.91
N THR A 355 29.94 -0.50 28.95
CA THR A 355 28.69 -0.17 29.65
C THR A 355 28.75 -0.72 31.08
N GLU A 356 29.91 -0.60 31.71
CA GLU A 356 30.17 -1.04 33.08
C GLU A 356 30.61 0.19 33.86
N GLU A 357 29.65 1.03 34.24
CA GLU A 357 29.76 2.01 35.32
C GLU A 357 28.44 2.80 35.38
N THR A 358 27.46 2.21 36.08
CA THR A 358 26.38 2.86 36.85
C THR A 358 25.35 1.82 37.33
N GLU A 359 25.83 0.67 37.85
CA GLU A 359 25.12 -0.02 38.93
C GLU A 359 25.67 0.56 40.24
N ASN A 360 25.09 1.68 40.67
CA ASN A 360 25.10 2.22 42.03
C ASN A 360 24.92 3.74 41.94
N ASP A 361 23.68 4.20 41.90
CA ASP A 361 23.27 5.36 42.69
C ASP A 361 21.74 5.39 42.85
N THR A 362 21.35 4.98 44.04
CA THR A 362 20.15 5.29 44.83
C THR A 362 19.04 6.10 44.14
N ILE A 363 17.87 5.48 43.99
CA ILE A 363 16.58 6.10 43.65
C ILE A 363 16.17 7.12 44.73
N PRO A 364 15.81 8.37 44.37
CA PRO A 364 14.85 9.15 45.14
C PRO A 364 13.53 9.25 44.36
N ASN A 365 12.50 8.73 45.03
CA ASN A 365 11.08 8.81 44.71
C ASN A 365 10.63 10.19 44.17
N SER A 366 10.03 10.25 42.96
CA SER A 366 9.08 11.33 42.64
C SER A 366 7.97 10.90 41.66
N ARG A 367 6.79 10.72 42.26
CA ARG A 367 5.42 11.06 41.82
C ARG A 367 5.05 10.89 40.33
N GLY A 368 4.41 9.75 40.07
CA GLY A 368 3.18 9.55 39.29
C GLY A 368 2.86 10.47 38.11
N LEU A 369 2.94 9.92 36.90
CA LEU A 369 2.08 10.31 35.78
C LEU A 369 1.15 9.15 35.43
N GLN A 370 -0.15 9.41 35.52
CA GLN A 370 -1.23 8.49 35.15
C GLN A 370 -1.20 8.19 33.64
N GLU A 371 -1.28 6.91 33.30
CA GLU A 371 -1.55 6.43 31.95
C GLU A 371 -2.97 6.82 31.53
N HIS A 372 -3.09 7.79 30.62
CA HIS A 372 -4.34 8.00 29.89
C HIS A 372 -4.46 6.99 28.74
N LYS A 373 -5.22 5.92 28.99
CA LYS A 373 -5.59 4.90 28.00
C LYS A 373 -6.65 5.45 27.05
N CYS A 374 -6.26 5.95 25.88
CA CYS A 374 -7.23 6.38 24.86
C CYS A 374 -7.52 5.22 23.90
N GLN A 375 -8.65 4.54 24.12
CA GLN A 375 -9.21 3.59 23.18
C GLN A 375 -9.70 4.33 21.93
N THR A 376 -9.20 3.96 20.75
CA THR A 376 -9.81 4.36 19.48
C THR A 376 -10.05 3.14 18.61
N THR A 377 -11.30 3.02 18.18
CA THR A 377 -11.85 2.02 17.27
C THR A 377 -11.21 2.15 15.89
N GLU A 378 -10.57 1.09 15.42
CA GLU A 378 -10.01 1.00 14.06
C GLU A 378 -11.14 0.69 13.05
N GLU A 379 -11.52 1.67 12.24
CA GLU A 379 -12.21 1.42 10.97
C GLU A 379 -11.17 1.36 9.85
N ASP A 380 -11.00 0.15 9.30
CA ASP A 380 -10.19 -0.15 8.12
C ASP A 380 -10.74 0.61 6.89
N ALA A 381 -10.20 1.79 6.62
CA ALA A 381 -10.37 2.47 5.34
C ALA A 381 -9.18 2.13 4.44
N SER A 382 -9.39 1.23 3.48
CA SER A 382 -8.44 0.92 2.40
C SER A 382 -8.00 2.19 1.68
N GLU A 383 -6.75 2.59 1.88
CA GLU A 383 -6.11 3.71 1.18
C GLU A 383 -5.54 3.23 -0.16
N ASN A 384 -6.28 3.49 -1.24
CA ASN A 384 -5.71 3.56 -2.58
C ASN A 384 -5.01 4.92 -2.73
N GLU A 385 -3.76 5.01 -2.31
CA GLU A 385 -2.86 6.11 -2.69
C GLU A 385 -2.30 5.82 -4.08
N ASP A 386 -2.80 6.53 -5.10
CA ASP A 386 -2.14 6.70 -6.40
C ASP A 386 -2.98 7.65 -7.28
N GLU A 387 -3.06 8.92 -6.92
CA GLU A 387 -3.40 9.99 -7.88
C GLU A 387 -3.02 11.37 -7.31
N GLN A 388 -1.72 11.64 -7.26
CA GLN A 388 -1.21 13.01 -7.24
C GLN A 388 -0.25 13.18 -8.43
N HIS A 389 -0.80 13.59 -9.58
CA HIS A 389 -0.03 14.28 -10.59
C HIS A 389 -0.43 15.75 -10.59
N SER A 390 0.50 16.59 -10.10
CA SER A 390 0.55 18.01 -10.39
C SER A 390 0.71 18.21 -11.91
N THR A 391 -0.30 18.76 -12.56
CA THR A 391 -0.18 19.34 -13.89
C THR A 391 0.39 20.75 -13.77
N SER A 392 1.72 20.88 -13.75
CA SER A 392 2.37 22.13 -14.11
C SER A 392 2.56 22.16 -15.63
N VAL A 393 1.69 22.90 -16.31
CA VAL A 393 1.83 23.26 -17.72
C VAL A 393 3.13 24.05 -17.88
N LYS A 394 4.13 23.48 -18.56
CA LYS A 394 5.33 24.22 -18.97
C LYS A 394 4.97 25.08 -20.19
N THR A 395 4.86 26.39 -19.99
CA THR A 395 4.79 27.38 -21.06
C THR A 395 6.12 27.39 -21.82
N VAL A 396 6.16 26.88 -23.05
CA VAL A 396 7.33 26.97 -23.94
C VAL A 396 7.36 28.39 -24.53
N LYS A 397 8.27 29.24 -24.04
CA LYS A 397 8.63 30.49 -24.72
C LYS A 397 9.44 30.15 -25.97
N ARG A 398 8.83 30.31 -27.15
CA ARG A 398 9.46 30.15 -28.46
C ARG A 398 10.33 31.40 -28.74
N LYS A 399 11.66 31.30 -28.58
CA LYS A 399 12.60 32.30 -29.10
C LYS A 399 12.57 32.23 -30.63
N ARG A 400 12.25 33.33 -31.30
CA ARG A 400 12.46 33.50 -32.75
C ARG A 400 13.94 33.82 -32.94
N ASN A 401 14.68 32.96 -33.64
CA ASN A 401 15.95 33.33 -34.23
C ASN A 401 15.65 34.09 -35.52
N ILE A 402 16.12 35.33 -35.59
CA ILE A 402 16.23 36.09 -36.83
C ILE A 402 17.58 35.69 -37.40
N THR A 403 17.58 34.96 -38.51
CA THR A 403 18.74 34.84 -39.38
C THR A 403 18.72 36.00 -40.35
N GLU A 404 19.70 36.89 -40.23
CA GLU A 404 20.10 37.80 -41.30
C GLU A 404 20.57 36.96 -42.48
N SER A 405 19.93 37.12 -43.63
CA SER A 405 20.47 36.76 -44.94
C SER A 405 20.76 38.06 -45.67
N SER A 406 22.04 38.24 -45.99
CA SER A 406 22.59 39.30 -46.82
C SER A 406 21.92 39.36 -48.19
N GLU A 407 21.45 40.55 -48.55
CA GLU A 407 21.68 41.22 -49.83
C GLU A 407 21.45 42.72 -49.66
#